data_AF-A0A7S4KSJ9-F1
#
_entry.id   AF-A0A7S4KSJ9-F1
#
_cell.length_a   1.000
_cell.length_b   1.000
_cell.length_c   1.000
_cell.angle_alpha   90.00
_cell.angle_beta   90.00
_cell.angle_gamma   90.00
#
_symmetry.space_group_name_H-M   'P 1'
#
loop_
_entity.id
_entity.type
_entity.pdbx_description
1 polymer ?
#
loop_
_entity_poly.entity_id
_entity_poly.type
_entity_poly.pdbx_seq_one_letter_code
_entity_poly.pdbx_strand_id
1 'polypeptide(L)'
;QLEKLLNLPPDSLSKELELQQEILDLMTQYDIPSSLLCCDEFTDNNTDQKIEEVKKNVITMRHIISPPDPSSNYEQHERIGKGSFGEIYRGVNNKTNQAVAIKILGNSDTDLNDIQQLVTELSQCQCPQIVRYYTSFFKDSNLWVIM
;
A
#
# COMPACT_ATOMS: atom_id res chain seq x y z
N GLN A 1 -37.81 -18.91 12.79
CA GLN A 1 -39.11 -18.21 12.55
C GLN A 1 -38.97 -17.06 11.54
N LEU A 2 -37.84 -16.36 11.47
CA LEU A 2 -37.59 -15.25 10.53
C LEU A 2 -37.42 -15.70 9.05
N GLU A 3 -36.76 -16.83 8.79
CA GLU A 3 -36.56 -17.39 7.44
C GLU A 3 -37.88 -17.71 6.71
N LYS A 4 -38.87 -18.23 7.45
CA LYS A 4 -40.22 -18.49 6.92
C LYS A 4 -41.00 -17.21 6.60
N LEU A 5 -40.67 -16.09 7.26
CA LEU A 5 -41.31 -14.80 7.04
C LEU A 5 -40.77 -14.10 5.78
N LEU A 6 -39.51 -14.38 5.44
CA LEU A 6 -38.79 -13.83 4.28
C LEU A 6 -38.75 -14.80 3.07
N ASN A 7 -39.43 -15.94 3.18
CA ASN A 7 -39.47 -16.99 2.15
C ASN A 7 -38.07 -17.51 1.75
N LEU A 8 -37.14 -17.57 2.71
CA LEU A 8 -35.76 -18.02 2.48
C LEU A 8 -35.64 -19.53 2.75
N PRO A 9 -34.71 -20.23 2.04
CA PRO A 9 -34.41 -21.64 2.30
C PRO A 9 -34.00 -21.87 3.77
N PRO A 10 -34.31 -23.04 4.35
CA PRO A 10 -33.86 -23.37 5.71
C PRO A 10 -32.33 -23.31 5.81
N ASP A 11 -31.83 -22.80 6.94
CA ASP A 11 -30.41 -22.52 7.25
C ASP A 11 -29.77 -21.37 6.47
N SER A 12 -30.54 -20.56 5.74
CA SER A 12 -29.96 -19.41 5.02
C SER A 12 -29.45 -18.34 5.98
N LEU A 13 -30.16 -18.07 7.08
CA LEU A 13 -29.70 -17.09 8.08
C LEU A 13 -28.52 -17.62 8.87
N SER A 14 -28.49 -18.92 9.16
CA SER A 14 -27.35 -19.56 9.83
C SER A 14 -26.10 -19.48 8.96
N LYS A 15 -26.21 -19.80 7.66
CA LYS A 15 -25.10 -19.70 6.69
C LYS A 15 -24.66 -18.26 6.47
N GLU A 16 -25.59 -17.31 6.45
CA GLU A 16 -25.26 -15.89 6.33
C GLU A 16 -24.48 -15.40 7.54
N LEU A 17 -24.90 -15.79 8.75
CA LEU A 17 -24.19 -15.46 9.98
C LEU A 17 -22.79 -16.09 10.02
N GLU A 18 -22.68 -17.34 9.55
CA GLU A 18 -21.42 -18.08 9.45
C GLU A 18 -20.47 -17.42 8.43
N LEU A 19 -20.99 -17.00 7.28
CA LEU A 19 -20.24 -16.27 6.26
C LEU A 19 -19.78 -14.89 6.75
N GLN A 20 -20.64 -14.18 7.50
CA GLN A 20 -20.29 -12.90 8.12
C GLN A 20 -19.19 -13.04 9.17
N GLN A 21 -19.22 -14.11 9.95
CA GLN A 21 -18.18 -14.42 10.93
C GLN A 21 -16.85 -14.74 10.25
N GLU A 22 -16.86 -15.54 9.17
CA GLU A 22 -15.67 -15.90 8.39
C GLU A 22 -15.06 -14.68 7.69
N ILE A 23 -15.90 -13.80 7.14
CA ILE A 23 -15.45 -12.52 6.55
C ILE A 23 -14.84 -11.60 7.62
N LEU A 24 -15.40 -11.53 8.82
CA LEU A 24 -14.86 -10.70 9.90
C LEU A 24 -13.49 -11.20 10.40
N ASP A 25 -13.30 -12.52 10.46
CA ASP A 25 -12.00 -13.13 10.81
C ASP A 25 -10.96 -12.87 9.71
N LEU A 26 -11.35 -12.98 8.44
CA LEU A 26 -10.53 -12.60 7.30
C LEU A 26 -10.14 -11.11 7.33
N MET A 27 -11.08 -10.22 7.65
CA MET A 27 -10.79 -8.78 7.74
C MET A 27 -9.80 -8.44 8.85
N THR A 28 -9.86 -9.17 9.96
CA THR A 28 -8.92 -9.01 11.07
C THR A 28 -7.54 -9.57 10.73
N GLN A 29 -7.48 -10.67 9.98
CA GLN A 29 -6.22 -11.28 9.55
C GLN A 29 -5.46 -10.42 8.51
N TYR A 30 -6.19 -9.65 7.70
CA TYR A 30 -5.61 -8.87 6.58
C TYR A 30 -5.64 -7.35 6.82
N ASP A 31 -5.87 -6.89 8.05
CA ASP A 31 -5.97 -5.46 8.42
C ASP A 31 -6.89 -4.65 7.47
N ILE A 32 -8.02 -5.24 7.06
CA ILE A 32 -8.97 -4.59 6.16
C ILE A 32 -9.82 -3.60 6.97
N PRO A 33 -9.72 -2.28 6.74
CA PRO A 33 -10.50 -1.31 7.49
C PRO A 33 -12.00 -1.50 7.25
N SER A 34 -12.77 -1.51 8.34
CA SER A 34 -14.23 -1.68 8.37
C SER A 34 -15.01 -0.63 7.57
N SER A 35 -14.35 0.46 7.15
CA SER A 35 -14.90 1.46 6.23
C SER A 35 -15.21 0.92 4.82
N LEU A 36 -14.69 -0.26 4.43
CA LEU A 36 -14.98 -0.89 3.15
C LEU A 36 -16.30 -1.70 3.14
N LEU A 37 -16.97 -1.84 4.29
CA LEU A 37 -18.21 -2.62 4.42
C LEU A 37 -19.49 -1.78 4.49
N CYS A 38 -19.41 -0.45 4.56
CA CYS A 38 -20.59 0.40 4.46
C CYS A 38 -21.01 0.56 3.00
N CYS A 39 -21.66 -0.47 2.46
CA CYS A 39 -22.54 -0.30 1.31
C CYS A 39 -23.87 0.26 1.83
N ASP A 40 -23.97 1.59 1.96
CA ASP A 40 -25.26 2.21 2.22
C ASP A 40 -26.20 1.93 1.05
N GLU A 41 -27.41 1.49 1.42
CA GLU A 41 -28.44 0.98 0.53
C GLU A 41 -28.92 2.02 -0.51
N PHE A 42 -29.10 1.50 -1.74
CA PHE A 42 -30.01 1.96 -2.80
C PHE A 42 -30.29 3.47 -2.89
N THR A 43 -29.60 4.14 -3.80
CA THR A 43 -30.23 5.18 -4.62
C THR A 43 -29.95 4.95 -6.10
N ASP A 44 -31.05 4.95 -6.85
CA ASP A 44 -31.19 4.78 -8.29
C ASP A 44 -30.18 5.63 -9.07
N ASN A 45 -29.21 5.03 -9.75
CA ASN A 45 -28.29 5.75 -10.62
C ASN A 45 -27.67 4.83 -11.69
N ASN A 46 -27.57 5.39 -12.90
CA ASN A 46 -27.10 4.84 -14.18
C ASN A 46 -26.16 3.62 -14.10
N THR A 47 -26.43 2.61 -14.93
CA THR A 47 -25.59 1.42 -15.15
C THR A 47 -24.11 1.76 -15.34
N ASP A 48 -23.82 2.93 -15.92
CA ASP A 48 -22.46 3.44 -16.13
C ASP A 48 -21.72 3.78 -14.82
N GLN A 49 -22.41 4.29 -13.80
CA GLN A 49 -21.79 4.62 -12.51
C GLN A 49 -21.40 3.35 -11.75
N LYS A 50 -22.25 2.31 -11.78
CA LYS A 50 -21.93 1.00 -11.19
C LYS A 50 -20.74 0.34 -11.88
N ILE A 51 -20.63 0.47 -13.20
CA ILE A 51 -19.49 -0.05 -13.95
C ILE A 51 -18.19 0.67 -13.56
N GLU A 52 -18.22 1.99 -13.38
CA GLU A 52 -17.05 2.75 -12.91
C GLU A 52 -16.65 2.38 -11.48
N GLU A 53 -17.61 2.16 -10.60
CA GLU A 53 -17.34 1.74 -9.22
C GLU A 53 -16.75 0.33 -9.14
N VAL A 54 -17.29 -0.61 -9.95
CA VAL A 54 -16.71 -1.95 -10.10
C VAL A 54 -15.28 -1.89 -10.67
N LYS A 55 -15.03 -1.06 -11.68
CA LYS A 55 -13.67 -0.86 -12.21
C LYS A 55 -12.72 -0.35 -11.14
N LYS A 56 -13.14 0.64 -10.34
CA LYS A 56 -12.35 1.19 -9.23
C LYS A 56 -12.02 0.09 -8.21
N ASN A 57 -12.99 -0.73 -7.84
CA ASN A 57 -12.79 -1.83 -6.89
C ASN A 57 -11.83 -2.89 -7.42
N VAL A 58 -11.93 -3.25 -8.70
CA VAL A 58 -11.01 -4.19 -9.35
C VAL A 58 -9.58 -3.63 -9.39
N ILE A 59 -9.42 -2.33 -9.68
CA ILE A 59 -8.12 -1.65 -9.64
C ILE A 59 -7.54 -1.69 -8.22
N THR A 60 -8.35 -1.41 -7.19
CA THR A 60 -7.91 -1.47 -5.78
C THR A 60 -7.49 -2.88 -5.39
N MET A 61 -8.29 -3.91 -5.72
CA MET A 61 -7.93 -5.31 -5.46
C MET A 61 -6.62 -5.71 -6.16
N ARG A 62 -6.41 -5.24 -7.39
CA ARG A 62 -5.16 -5.50 -8.11
C ARG A 62 -3.95 -4.89 -7.40
N HIS A 63 -4.08 -3.69 -6.83
CA HIS A 63 -3.01 -3.07 -6.03
C HIS A 63 -2.71 -3.81 -4.73
N ILE A 64 -3.71 -4.48 -4.14
CA ILE A 64 -3.51 -5.30 -2.93
C ILE A 64 -2.80 -6.62 -3.27
N ILE A 65 -3.22 -7.27 -4.36
CA ILE A 65 -2.67 -8.57 -4.80
C ILE A 65 -1.27 -8.41 -5.38
N SER A 66 -1.01 -7.31 -6.07
CA SER A 66 0.29 -6.98 -6.65
C SER A 66 0.58 -5.51 -6.37
N PRO A 67 1.24 -5.19 -5.24
CA PRO A 67 1.64 -3.82 -4.98
C PRO A 67 2.55 -3.36 -6.14
N PRO A 68 2.28 -2.19 -6.74
CA PRO A 68 3.06 -1.70 -7.84
C PRO A 68 4.50 -1.52 -7.38
N ASP A 69 5.45 -2.09 -8.13
CA ASP A 69 6.86 -2.01 -7.79
C ASP A 69 7.28 -0.54 -7.67
N PRO A 70 7.64 -0.06 -6.46
CA PRO A 70 8.02 1.33 -6.24
C PRO A 70 9.27 1.70 -7.05
N SER A 71 10.09 0.72 -7.47
CA SER A 71 11.29 0.94 -8.26
C SER A 71 11.01 1.59 -9.62
N SER A 72 9.84 1.34 -10.20
CA SER A 72 9.42 1.92 -11.49
C SER A 72 9.10 3.42 -11.42
N ASN A 73 8.85 3.93 -10.21
CA ASN A 73 8.50 5.34 -10.01
C ASN A 73 9.72 6.24 -9.97
N TYR A 74 10.93 5.70 -9.90
CA TYR A 74 12.16 6.47 -9.72
C TYR A 74 13.20 6.12 -10.77
N GLU A 75 13.71 7.14 -11.45
CA GLU A 75 14.82 7.02 -12.38
C GLU A 75 16.12 7.47 -11.69
N GLN A 76 17.13 6.60 -11.69
CA GLN A 76 18.46 6.90 -11.18
C GLN A 76 19.31 7.54 -12.28
N HIS A 77 19.92 8.69 -11.99
CA HIS A 77 20.82 9.39 -12.89
C HIS A 77 22.28 9.27 -12.39
N GLU A 78 23.05 10.36 -12.51
CA GLU A 78 24.46 10.42 -12.12
C GLU A 78 24.68 10.26 -10.61
N ARG A 79 25.83 9.68 -10.26
CA ARG A 79 26.27 9.58 -8.87
C ARG A 79 26.72 10.95 -8.38
N ILE A 80 26.13 11.42 -7.28
CA ILE A 80 26.47 12.70 -6.66
C ILE A 80 27.41 12.56 -5.47
N GLY A 81 27.48 11.37 -4.85
CA GLY A 81 28.39 11.14 -3.72
C GLY A 81 28.56 9.68 -3.34
N LYS A 82 29.61 9.39 -2.58
CA LYS A 82 29.85 8.10 -1.96
C LYS A 82 30.27 8.33 -0.51
N GLY A 83 29.55 7.71 0.42
CA GLY A 83 29.84 7.73 1.85
C GLY A 83 30.17 6.34 2.39
N SER A 84 30.39 6.26 3.70
CA SER A 84 30.61 4.99 4.42
C SER A 84 29.41 4.06 4.35
N PHE A 85 28.20 4.62 4.37
CA PHE A 85 26.94 3.85 4.40
C PHE A 85 26.41 3.48 3.02
N GLY A 86 26.98 3.99 1.93
CA GLY A 86 26.47 3.72 0.59
C GLY A 86 26.75 4.84 -0.42
N GLU A 87 26.11 4.74 -1.57
CA GLU A 87 26.24 5.70 -2.67
C GLU A 87 24.99 6.56 -2.80
N ILE A 88 25.16 7.82 -3.17
CA ILE A 88 24.07 8.76 -3.38
C ILE A 88 24.05 9.14 -4.86
N TYR A 89 22.88 9.00 -5.46
CA TYR A 89 22.59 9.33 -6.85
C TYR A 89 21.56 10.44 -6.91
N ARG A 90 21.67 11.29 -7.93
CA ARG A 90 20.55 12.14 -8.35
C ARG A 90 19.52 11.26 -9.03
N GLY A 91 18.24 11.53 -8.82
CA GLY A 91 17.16 10.85 -9.52
C GLY A 91 15.96 11.74 -9.76
N VAL A 92 14.95 11.17 -10.41
CA VAL A 92 13.67 11.84 -10.68
C VAL A 92 12.52 10.89 -10.32
N ASN A 93 11.50 11.44 -9.66
CA ASN A 93 10.23 10.75 -9.49
C ASN A 93 9.41 10.89 -10.78
N ASN A 94 9.18 9.78 -11.48
CA ASN A 94 8.51 9.73 -12.78
C ASN A 94 7.03 10.16 -12.71
N LYS A 95 6.40 10.08 -11.55
CA LYS A 95 5.00 10.49 -11.35
C LYS A 95 4.87 11.99 -11.15
N THR A 96 5.78 12.60 -10.41
CA THR A 96 5.71 14.02 -10.04
C THR A 96 6.67 14.91 -10.82
N ASN A 97 7.59 14.33 -11.60
CA ASN A 97 8.75 15.00 -12.20
C ASN A 97 9.62 15.75 -11.18
N GLN A 98 9.56 15.37 -9.91
CA GLN A 98 10.36 16.00 -8.86
C GLN A 98 11.76 15.38 -8.83
N ALA A 99 12.79 16.23 -8.72
CA ALA A 99 14.16 15.79 -8.48
C ALA A 99 14.29 15.24 -7.05
N VAL A 100 14.93 14.08 -6.91
CA VAL A 100 15.12 13.36 -5.64
C VAL A 100 16.58 12.94 -5.47
N ALA A 101 16.98 12.67 -4.24
CA ALA A 101 18.21 11.99 -3.89
C ALA A 101 17.92 10.50 -3.62
N ILE A 102 18.68 9.62 -4.27
CA ILE A 102 18.56 8.17 -4.13
C ILE A 102 19.80 7.66 -3.42
N LYS A 103 19.64 7.23 -2.17
CA LYS A 103 20.73 6.60 -1.40
C LYS A 103 20.60 5.08 -1.51
N ILE A 104 21.63 4.44 -2.06
CA ILE A 104 21.71 3.00 -2.24
C ILE A 104 22.67 2.43 -1.18
N LEU A 105 22.13 1.60 -0.30
CA LEU A 105 22.86 0.92 0.76
C LEU A 105 23.18 -0.51 0.29
N GLY A 106 24.47 -0.84 0.25
CA GLY A 106 24.96 -2.14 -0.23
C GLY A 106 24.78 -3.25 0.80
N ASN A 107 24.48 -4.46 0.32
CA ASN A 107 24.10 -5.64 1.11
C ASN A 107 25.21 -6.23 2.03
N SER A 108 26.27 -5.49 2.32
CA SER A 108 27.31 -5.93 3.26
C SER A 108 26.93 -5.46 4.66
N ASP A 109 26.40 -6.38 5.46
CA ASP A 109 26.31 -6.35 6.93
C ASP A 109 25.38 -5.30 7.57
N THR A 110 24.46 -4.67 6.82
CA THR A 110 23.48 -3.77 7.45
C THR A 110 22.33 -4.58 8.04
N ASP A 111 22.23 -4.61 9.37
CA ASP A 111 21.18 -5.31 10.10
C ASP A 111 19.79 -4.73 9.77
N LEU A 112 18.81 -5.62 9.57
CA LEU A 112 17.41 -5.22 9.31
C LEU A 112 16.85 -4.30 10.39
N ASN A 113 17.31 -4.47 11.64
CA ASN A 113 16.89 -3.63 12.77
C ASN A 113 17.38 -2.18 12.61
N ASP A 114 18.63 -1.99 12.17
CA ASP A 114 19.19 -0.65 11.95
C ASP A 114 18.46 0.07 10.81
N ILE A 115 18.11 -0.67 9.75
CA ILE A 115 17.29 -0.18 8.65
C ILE A 115 15.91 0.27 9.14
N GLN A 116 15.23 -0.56 9.93
CA GLN A 116 13.90 -0.26 10.46
C GLN A 116 13.92 0.96 11.38
N GLN A 117 14.93 1.06 12.25
CA GLN A 117 15.09 2.21 13.13
C GLN A 117 15.32 3.50 12.33
N LEU A 118 16.20 3.44 11.33
CA LEU A 118 16.54 4.61 10.50
C LEU A 118 15.33 5.09 9.68
N VAL A 119 14.55 4.18 9.09
CA VAL A 119 13.29 4.52 8.40
C VAL A 119 12.29 5.13 9.37
N THR A 120 12.16 4.58 10.58
CA THR A 120 11.24 5.09 11.61
C THR A 120 11.61 6.52 12.00
N GLU A 121 12.89 6.78 12.30
CA GLU A 121 13.39 8.11 12.66
C GLU A 121 13.19 9.12 11.53
N LEU A 122 13.51 8.75 10.28
CA LEU A 122 13.33 9.62 9.12
C LEU A 122 11.86 9.91 8.82
N SER A 123 10.98 8.92 8.99
CA SER A 123 9.54 9.09 8.74
C SER A 123 8.87 10.08 9.70
N GLN A 124 9.39 10.19 10.92
CA GLN A 124 8.89 11.12 11.94
C GLN A 124 9.47 12.54 11.77
N CYS A 125 10.50 12.71 10.94
CA CYS A 125 11.15 13.98 10.72
C CYS A 125 10.48 14.77 9.59
N GLN A 126 9.62 15.75 9.95
CA GLN A 126 8.96 16.65 9.00
C GLN A 126 9.48 18.10 9.11
N CYS A 127 10.77 18.27 9.38
CA CYS A 127 11.37 19.60 9.43
C CYS A 127 11.62 20.14 8.00
N PRO A 128 11.14 21.35 7.63
CA PRO A 128 11.36 21.95 6.31
C PRO A 128 12.82 22.17 5.94
N GLN A 129 13.73 22.17 6.93
CA GLN A 129 15.16 22.37 6.76
C GLN A 129 15.94 21.05 6.65
N ILE A 130 15.25 19.91 6.78
CA ILE A 130 15.83 18.57 6.70
C ILE A 130 15.36 17.91 5.41
N VAL A 131 16.25 17.14 4.78
CA VAL A 131 15.94 16.40 3.56
C VAL A 131 14.77 15.44 3.84
N ARG A 132 13.70 15.57 3.08
CA ARG A 132 12.44 14.87 3.33
C ARG A 132 12.52 13.44 2.83
N TYR A 133 12.36 12.49 3.72
CA TYR A 133 12.18 11.09 3.33
C TYR A 133 10.84 10.89 2.59
N TYR A 134 10.89 10.21 1.44
CA TYR A 134 9.72 9.87 0.64
C TYR A 134 9.32 8.41 0.81
N THR A 135 10.26 7.47 0.59
CA THR A 135 10.02 6.03 0.63
C THR A 135 11.33 5.26 0.62
N SER A 136 11.30 3.97 0.95
CA SER A 136 12.43 3.05 0.82
C SER A 136 11.96 1.70 0.33
N PHE A 137 12.75 1.04 -0.51
CA PHE A 137 12.43 -0.28 -1.06
C PHE A 137 13.71 -1.05 -1.43
N PHE A 138 13.61 -2.37 -1.50
CA PHE A 138 14.71 -3.21 -1.97
C PHE A 138 14.66 -3.36 -3.48
N LYS A 139 15.80 -3.16 -4.15
CA LYS A 139 15.99 -3.40 -5.58
C LYS A 139 17.39 -3.95 -5.81
N ASP A 140 17.50 -5.04 -6.57
CA ASP A 140 18.77 -5.70 -6.89
C ASP A 140 19.62 -6.03 -5.64
N SER A 141 18.97 -6.52 -4.58
CA SER A 141 19.59 -6.80 -3.26
C SER A 141 20.18 -5.60 -2.54
N ASN A 142 19.87 -4.37 -2.97
CA ASN A 142 20.27 -3.15 -2.28
C ASN A 142 19.04 -2.44 -1.72
N LEU A 143 19.19 -1.78 -0.58
CA LEU A 143 18.15 -0.92 -0.03
C LEU A 143 18.26 0.48 -0.65
N TRP A 144 17.17 0.92 -1.27
CA TRP A 144 17.04 2.24 -1.83
C TRP A 144 16.26 3.11 -0.87
N VAL A 145 16.83 4.26 -0.50
CA VAL A 145 16.18 5.29 0.33
C VAL A 145 16.01 6.53 -0.51
N ILE A 146 14.75 6.95 -0.70
CA ILE A 146 14.37 8.10 -1.51
C ILE A 146 14.14 9.31 -0.61
N MET A 147 14.80 10.41 -0.95
CA MET A 147 14.93 11.64 -0.17
C MET A 147 14.81 12.90 -1.04
#